data_AF-A0A1V2JHP7-F1
#
_entry.id   AF-A0A1V2JHP7-F1
#
_cell.length_a   1.000
_cell.length_b   1.000
_cell.length_c   1.000
_cell.angle_alpha   90.00
_cell.angle_beta   90.00
_cell.angle_gamma   90.00
#
_symmetry.space_group_name_H-M   'P 1'
#
loop_
_entity.id
_entity.type
_entity.pdbx_description
1 polymer ?
#
loop_
_entity_poly.entity_id
_entity_poly.type
_entity_poly.pdbx_seq_one_letter_code
_entity_poly.pdbx_strand_id
1 'polypeptide(L)' 'MTLSKGNIIKLIEVDQTKVVLSDWLNPREAAPGDIAEVEAISMDEAGCIVRLLCESHAGSLEWRASYFEAGLTYEVLHS' A
#
# COMPACT_ATOMS: atom_id res chain seq x y z
N MET A 1 -6.33 -13.62 -4.68
CA MET A 1 -5.63 -13.08 -5.87
C MET A 1 -4.30 -12.54 -5.37
N THR A 2 -3.22 -12.76 -6.10
CA THR A 2 -1.90 -12.21 -5.72
C THR A 2 -1.83 -10.79 -6.29
N LEU A 3 -1.48 -9.81 -5.46
CA LEU A 3 -1.26 -8.45 -5.94
C LEU A 3 -0.17 -8.45 -7.02
N SER A 4 -0.32 -7.54 -7.97
CA SER A 4 0.66 -7.27 -9.02
C SER A 4 0.90 -5.78 -9.10
N LYS A 5 2.10 -5.40 -9.58
CA LYS A 5 2.41 -4.00 -9.85
C LYS A 5 1.36 -3.38 -10.79
N GLY A 6 0.90 -2.18 -10.46
CA GLY A 6 -0.13 -1.45 -11.19
C GLY A 6 -1.57 -1.79 -10.79
N ASN A 7 -1.78 -2.78 -9.92
CA ASN A 7 -3.10 -3.01 -9.35
C ASN A 7 -3.53 -1.80 -8.51
N ILE A 8 -4.80 -1.44 -8.62
CA ILE A 8 -5.43 -0.41 -7.80
C ILE A 8 -6.26 -1.11 -6.75
N ILE A 9 -5.99 -0.82 -5.48
CA ILE A 9 -6.66 -1.43 -4.35
C ILE A 9 -7.33 -0.38 -3.47
N LYS A 10 -8.37 -0.80 -2.78
CA LYS A 10 -8.96 -0.06 -1.66
C LYS A 10 -8.59 -0.76 -0.35
N LEU A 11 -7.99 -0.01 0.57
CA LEU A 11 -7.66 -0.51 1.89
C LEU A 11 -8.94 -0.63 2.72
N ILE A 12 -9.16 -1.81 3.30
CA ILE A 12 -10.26 -2.10 4.23
C ILE A 12 -9.73 -1.98 5.66
N GLU A 13 -8.56 -2.58 5.93
CA GLU A 13 -7.86 -2.47 7.20
C GLU A 13 -6.34 -2.40 6.97
N VAL A 14 -5.65 -1.69 7.86
CA VAL A 14 -4.19 -1.51 7.82
C VAL A 14 -3.64 -1.71 9.22
N ASP A 15 -2.79 -2.73 9.41
CA ASP A 15 -2.03 -2.90 10.63
C ASP A 15 -0.75 -2.06 10.56
N GLN A 16 -0.76 -0.88 11.21
CA GLN A 16 0.38 0.02 11.24
C GLN A 16 1.62 -0.59 11.91
N THR A 17 1.48 -1.66 12.71
CA THR A 17 2.62 -2.37 13.29
C THR A 17 3.38 -3.23 12.27
N LYS A 18 2.80 -3.41 11.06
CA LYS A 18 3.36 -4.18 9.94
C LYS A 18 3.92 -3.29 8.83
N VAL A 19 4.04 -1.99 9.07
CA VAL A 19 4.80 -1.08 8.20
C VAL A 19 6.26 -1.51 8.19
N VAL A 20 6.79 -1.73 6.98
CA VAL A 20 8.21 -2.02 6.77
C VAL A 20 8.98 -0.72 6.57
N LEU A 21 8.44 0.17 5.76
CA LEU A 21 9.05 1.46 5.44
C LEU A 21 7.96 2.46 5.09
N SER A 22 8.06 3.67 5.62
CA SER A 22 7.25 4.81 5.19
C SER A 22 8.16 5.94 4.71
N ASP A 23 7.74 6.63 3.66
CA ASP A 23 8.46 7.80 3.19
C ASP A 23 8.27 8.97 4.17
N TRP A 24 9.37 9.64 4.53
CA TRP A 24 9.37 10.76 5.48
C TRP A 24 8.58 11.99 5.00
N LEU A 25 8.30 12.08 3.70
CA LEU A 25 7.55 13.18 3.08
C LEU A 25 6.03 13.00 3.18
N ASN A 26 5.55 11.85 3.68
CA ASN A 26 4.13 11.55 3.74
C ASN A 26 3.38 12.58 4.62
N PRO A 27 2.41 13.33 4.06
CA PRO A 27 1.54 14.20 4.85
C PRO A 27 0.78 13.47 5.97
N ARG A 28 0.46 12.18 5.77
CA ARG A 28 -0.28 11.33 6.71
C ARG A 28 0.07 9.86 6.55
N GLU A 29 -0.43 9.02 7.44
CA GLU A 29 -0.37 7.57 7.30
C GLU A 29 -1.53 7.02 6.46
N ALA A 30 -1.37 5.77 5.99
CA ALA A 30 -2.45 5.05 5.32
C ALA A 30 -3.62 4.79 6.28
N ALA A 31 -4.84 4.87 5.77
CA ALA A 31 -6.05 4.65 6.56
C ALA A 31 -7.05 3.76 5.81
N PRO A 32 -7.95 3.07 6.54
CA PRO A 32 -9.11 2.42 5.94
C PRO A 32 -9.89 3.35 5.00
N GLY A 33 -10.24 2.85 3.82
CA GLY A 33 -10.93 3.59 2.78
C GLY A 33 -10.01 4.22 1.74
N ASP A 34 -8.72 4.33 2.01
CA ASP A 34 -7.75 4.84 1.03
C ASP A 34 -7.70 3.96 -0.22
N ILE A 35 -7.56 4.60 -1.38
CA ILE A 35 -7.29 3.94 -2.65
C ILE A 35 -5.82 4.14 -2.97
N ALA A 36 -5.12 3.04 -3.23
CA ALA A 36 -3.69 3.06 -3.51
C ALA A 36 -3.35 2.18 -4.71
N GLU A 37 -2.32 2.58 -5.45
CA GLU A 37 -1.69 1.77 -6.49
C GLU A 37 -0.56 0.93 -5.88
N VAL A 38 -0.44 -0.32 -6.33
CA VAL A 38 0.73 -1.15 -6.05
C VAL A 38 1.91 -0.69 -6.92
N GLU A 39 2.77 0.16 -6.36
CA GLU A 39 3.96 0.70 -7.03
C GLU A 39 5.00 -0.42 -7.29
N ALA A 40 5.18 -1.30 -6.31
CA ALA A 40 6.15 -2.39 -6.36
C ALA A 40 5.78 -3.56 -5.44
N ILE A 41 6.31 -4.74 -5.76
CA ILE A 41 6.21 -5.93 -4.93
C ILE A 41 7.61 -6.54 -4.81
N SER A 42 7.96 -6.96 -3.60
CA SER A 42 9.19 -7.68 -3.30
C SER A 42 8.90 -8.82 -2.33
N MET A 43 9.72 -9.86 -2.34
CA MET A 43 9.67 -10.91 -1.33
C MET A 43 10.92 -10.85 -0.47
N ASP A 44 10.77 -11.04 0.84
CA ASP A 44 11.85 -11.31 1.77
C ASP A 44 11.60 -12.64 2.53
N GLU A 45 12.46 -12.95 3.51
CA GLU A 45 12.31 -14.16 4.33
C GLU A 45 11.06 -14.15 5.22
N ALA A 46 10.52 -12.97 5.54
CA ALA A 46 9.35 -12.79 6.40
C ALA A 46 8.02 -12.79 5.60
N GLY A 47 8.06 -12.51 4.30
CA GLY A 47 6.93 -12.67 3.40
C GLY A 47 6.90 -11.73 2.19
N CYS A 48 5.70 -11.53 1.66
CA CYS A 48 5.43 -10.60 0.56
C CYS A 48 5.35 -9.17 1.11
N ILE A 49 6.16 -8.28 0.56
CA ILE A 49 6.15 -6.85 0.84
C ILE A 49 5.57 -6.13 -0.37
N VAL A 50 4.55 -5.32 -0.13
CA VAL A 50 3.88 -4.50 -1.14
C VAL A 50 4.12 -3.03 -0.85
N ARG A 51 4.61 -2.30 -1.85
CA ARG A 51 4.75 -0.85 -1.79
C ARG A 51 3.53 -0.20 -2.42
N LEU A 52 2.84 0.59 -1.63
CA LEU A 52 1.60 1.24 -1.97
C LEU A 52 1.82 2.75 -2.10
N LEU A 53 1.15 3.34 -3.08
CA LEU A 53 1.16 4.75 -3.40
C LEU A 53 -0.28 5.28 -3.41
N CYS A 54 -0.60 6.21 -2.52
CA CYS A 54 -1.87 6.91 -2.51
C CYS A 54 -1.69 8.34 -2.99
N GLU A 55 -2.43 8.71 -4.03
CA GLU A 55 -2.50 10.06 -4.54
C GLU A 55 -3.94 10.56 -4.50
N SER A 56 -4.16 11.79 -4.02
CA SER A 56 -5.48 12.44 -4.05
C SER A 56 -5.84 12.91 -5.46
N HIS A 57 -4.81 13.25 -6.24
CA HIS A 57 -4.85 13.51 -7.66
C HIS A 57 -3.47 13.20 -8.26
N ALA A 58 -3.39 12.95 -9.57
CA ALA A 58 -2.13 12.60 -10.24
C ALA A 58 -0.99 13.56 -9.84
N GLY A 59 0.06 13.02 -9.23
CA GLY A 59 1.23 13.77 -8.76
C GLY A 59 1.07 14.49 -7.40
N SER A 60 -0.03 14.31 -6.67
CA SER A 60 -0.16 14.75 -5.27
C SER A 60 -0.16 13.56 -4.34
N LEU A 61 1.05 13.28 -3.85
CA LEU A 61 1.33 12.22 -2.91
C LEU A 61 0.68 12.50 -1.55
N GLU A 62 -0.27 11.67 -1.17
CA GLU A 62 -0.85 11.66 0.19
C GLU A 62 0.00 10.80 1.12
N TRP A 63 0.47 9.66 0.61
CA TRP A 63 1.45 8.81 1.29
C TRP A 63 2.00 7.74 0.35
N ARG A 64 3.22 7.30 0.64
CA ARG A 64 3.84 6.11 0.07
C ARG A 64 4.49 5.29 1.16
N ALA A 65 4.17 4.01 1.22
CA ALA A 65 4.67 3.11 2.25
C ALA A 65 4.69 1.65 1.78
N SER A 66 5.60 0.88 2.36
CA SER A 66 5.74 -0.55 2.17
C SER A 66 5.19 -1.29 3.39
N TYR A 67 4.37 -2.30 3.14
CA TYR A 67 3.74 -3.13 4.16
C TYR A 67 4.05 -4.59 3.87
N PHE A 68 4.10 -5.42 4.91
CA PHE A 68 3.86 -6.84 4.72
C PHE A 68 2.41 -7.02 4.27
N GLU A 69 2.19 -7.75 3.18
CA GLU A 69 0.86 -7.98 2.62
C GLU A 69 -0.09 -8.61 3.66
N ALA A 70 0.44 -9.46 4.55
CA ALA A 70 -0.32 -10.07 5.64
C ALA A 70 -0.85 -9.07 6.69
N GLY A 71 -0.34 -7.84 6.71
CA GLY A 71 -0.83 -6.75 7.57
C GLY A 71 -1.90 -5.88 6.91
N LEU A 72 -2.36 -6.24 5.71
CA LEU A 72 -3.34 -5.49 4.95
C LEU A 72 -4.58 -6.33 4.66
N THR A 73 -5.74 -5.72 4.83
CA THR A 73 -6.99 -6.23 4.24
C THR A 73 -7.42 -5.24 3.17
N TYR A 74 -7.69 -5.72 1.95
CA TYR A 74 -7.95 -4.84 0.81
C TYR A 74 -8.90 -5.48 -0.22
N GLU A 75 -9.49 -4.64 -1.05
CA GLU A 75 -10.25 -5.01 -2.24
C GLU A 75 -9.48 -4.56 -3.49
N VAL A 76 -9.36 -5.42 -4.51
CA VAL A 76 -8.78 -5.05 -5.80
C VAL A 76 -9.85 -4.41 -6.67
N LEU A 77 -9.66 -3.14 -7.03
CA LEU A 77 -10.58 -2.37 -7.88
C LEU A 77 -10.24 -2.50 -9.36
N HIS A 78 -8.95 -2.58 -9.68
CA HIS A 78 -8.44 -2.73 -11.05
C HIS A 78 -7.15 -3.55 -11.05
N SER A 79 -6.98 -4.43 -12.04
CA SER A 79 -5.83 -5.31 -12.18
C SER A 79 -5.00 -5.00 -13.41
#